data_AF-A0A962RM02-F1
#
_entry.id   AF-A0A962RM02-F1
#
_cell.length_a   1.000
_cell.length_b   1.000
_cell.length_c   1.000
_cell.angle_alpha   90.00
_cell.angle_beta   90.00
_cell.angle_gamma   90.00
#
_symmetry.space_group_name_H-M   'P 1'
#
loop_
_entity.id
_entity.type
_entity.pdbx_description
1 polymer ?
#
loop_
_entity_poly.entity_id
_entity_poly.type
_entity_poly.pdbx_seq_one_letter_code
_entity_poly.pdbx_strand_id
1 'polypeptide(L)'
;MLKVELDGLSFPEGPRWHQGRLYFSDFYQHGVFALDTEGQVQRVVTVDHQPSGLGWMPDGRMLIVSMLDRRLLCFDGKVLREHADLSALAAWHCNDMVVDGVGRAYVGNFGFDTHGDAEP
;
A
#
# COMPACT_ATOMS: atom_id res chain seq x y z
N MET A 1 -0.37 -4.75 -29.56
CA MET A 1 -0.57 -6.03 -28.85
C MET A 1 -0.08 -5.82 -27.42
N LEU A 2 -0.85 -6.25 -26.41
CA LEU A 2 -0.44 -6.13 -25.01
C LEU A 2 0.57 -7.23 -24.65
N LYS A 3 1.52 -6.92 -23.76
CA LYS A 3 2.51 -7.86 -23.22
C LYS A 3 2.33 -7.92 -21.70
N VAL A 4 2.38 -9.14 -21.14
CA VAL A 4 2.44 -9.35 -19.70
C VAL A 4 3.90 -9.18 -19.26
N GLU A 5 4.14 -8.26 -18.31
CA GLU A 5 5.49 -8.01 -17.77
C GLU A 5 5.75 -8.80 -16.47
N LEU A 6 4.71 -9.17 -15.74
CA LEU A 6 4.80 -9.93 -14.50
C LEU A 6 3.51 -10.75 -14.28
N ASP A 7 3.66 -12.00 -13.86
CA ASP A 7 2.57 -12.91 -13.51
C ASP A 7 2.82 -13.58 -12.14
N GLY A 8 1.95 -14.53 -11.74
CA GLY A 8 2.09 -15.25 -10.47
C GLY A 8 1.81 -14.41 -9.21
N LEU A 9 1.21 -13.24 -9.37
CA LEU A 9 0.77 -12.37 -8.29
C LEU A 9 -0.52 -12.91 -7.65
N SER A 10 -0.75 -12.60 -6.38
CA SER A 10 -1.94 -13.07 -5.67
C SER A 10 -3.07 -12.05 -5.74
N PHE A 11 -2.85 -10.84 -5.22
CA PHE A 11 -3.79 -9.72 -5.40
C PHE A 11 -3.00 -8.39 -5.41
N PRO A 12 -2.45 -7.98 -6.56
CA PRO A 12 -1.64 -6.78 -6.67
C PRO A 12 -2.51 -5.51 -6.69
N GLU A 13 -2.12 -4.50 -5.92
CA GLU A 13 -2.88 -3.27 -5.70
C GLU A 13 -2.00 -2.03 -5.56
N GLY A 14 -2.62 -0.86 -5.71
CA GLY A 14 -1.98 0.43 -5.48
C GLY A 14 -0.70 0.68 -6.30
N PRO A 15 -0.64 0.38 -7.62
CA PRO A 15 0.57 0.57 -8.40
C PRO A 15 1.01 2.04 -8.43
N ARG A 16 2.30 2.30 -8.24
CA ARG A 16 2.91 3.64 -8.33
C ARG A 16 4.28 3.55 -9.02
N TRP A 17 4.51 4.40 -10.00
CA TRP A 17 5.83 4.56 -10.61
C TRP A 17 6.70 5.49 -9.77
N HIS A 18 7.91 5.05 -9.41
CA HIS A 18 8.85 5.85 -8.65
C HIS A 18 10.29 5.43 -8.97
N GLN A 19 11.17 6.41 -9.22
CA GLN A 19 12.61 6.18 -9.44
C GLN A 19 12.94 5.03 -10.42
N GLY A 20 12.20 4.94 -11.53
CA GLY A 20 12.45 3.94 -12.59
C GLY A 20 11.88 2.55 -12.32
N ARG A 21 11.04 2.39 -11.29
CA ARG A 21 10.42 1.12 -10.92
C ARG A 21 8.92 1.29 -10.70
N LEU A 22 8.17 0.22 -10.98
CA LEU A 22 6.76 0.10 -10.63
C LEU A 22 6.65 -0.57 -9.25
N TYR A 23 6.20 0.17 -8.24
CA TYR A 23 5.91 -0.35 -6.92
C TYR A 23 4.44 -0.73 -6.81
N PHE A 24 4.13 -1.79 -6.07
CA PHE A 24 2.76 -2.21 -5.79
C PHE A 24 2.71 -3.04 -4.51
N SER A 25 1.57 -3.05 -3.85
CA SER A 25 1.29 -3.97 -2.74
C SER A 25 0.73 -5.28 -3.29
N ASP A 26 0.96 -6.40 -2.62
CA ASP A 26 0.19 -7.64 -2.86
C ASP A 26 -0.45 -8.10 -1.55
N PHE A 27 -1.79 -8.13 -1.51
CA PHE A 27 -2.56 -8.35 -0.28
C PHE A 27 -2.21 -9.69 0.37
N TYR A 28 -2.19 -10.75 -0.43
CA TYR A 28 -2.07 -12.13 0.07
C TYR A 28 -0.63 -12.61 0.09
N GLN A 29 0.29 -11.88 -0.54
CA GLN A 29 1.73 -12.11 -0.34
C GLN A 29 2.33 -11.24 0.77
N HIS A 30 1.53 -10.42 1.44
CA HIS A 30 1.90 -9.70 2.66
C HIS A 30 3.13 -8.80 2.47
N GLY A 31 3.15 -8.00 1.40
CA GLY A 31 4.29 -7.11 1.16
C GLY A 31 4.12 -6.10 0.04
N VAL A 32 5.10 -5.20 -0.04
CA VAL A 32 5.28 -4.26 -1.16
C VAL A 32 6.41 -4.78 -2.05
N PHE A 33 6.21 -4.70 -3.35
CA PHE A 33 7.11 -5.18 -4.37
C PHE A 33 7.50 -4.03 -5.30
N ALA A 34 8.64 -4.16 -5.96
CA ALA A 34 9.07 -3.27 -7.03
C ALA A 34 9.50 -4.09 -8.24
N LEU A 35 8.94 -3.75 -9.40
CA LEU A 35 9.29 -4.28 -10.72
C LEU A 35 10.13 -3.22 -11.45
N ASP A 36 11.30 -3.59 -11.95
CA ASP A 36 12.11 -2.71 -12.78
C ASP A 36 11.81 -2.85 -14.28
N THR A 37 12.47 -2.01 -15.09
CA THR A 37 12.32 -1.98 -16.55
C THR A 37 12.90 -3.21 -17.26
N GLU A 38 13.66 -4.06 -16.55
CA GLU A 38 14.22 -5.30 -17.07
C GLU A 38 13.34 -6.52 -16.73
N GLY A 39 12.21 -6.28 -16.06
CA GLY A 39 11.26 -7.33 -15.66
C GLY A 39 11.64 -8.04 -14.37
N GLN A 40 12.59 -7.51 -13.59
CA GLN A 40 12.97 -8.10 -12.30
C GLN A 40 12.08 -7.57 -11.19
N VAL A 41 11.48 -8.49 -10.42
CA VAL A 41 10.67 -8.17 -9.25
C VAL A 41 11.46 -8.42 -7.96
N GLN A 42 11.37 -7.49 -7.03
CA GLN A 42 11.91 -7.64 -5.68
C GLN A 42 10.84 -7.31 -4.64
N ARG A 43 10.83 -8.03 -3.51
CA ARG A 43 10.08 -7.62 -2.32
C ARG A 43 10.84 -6.52 -1.60
N VAL A 44 10.22 -5.37 -1.45
CA VAL A 44 10.79 -4.17 -0.80
C VAL A 44 10.67 -4.28 0.70
N VAL A 45 9.50 -4.70 1.19
CA VAL A 45 9.20 -4.84 2.61
C VAL A 45 8.06 -5.83 2.81
N THR A 46 8.15 -6.64 3.86
CA THR A 46 7.06 -7.49 4.34
C THR A 46 6.17 -6.70 5.30
N VAL A 47 4.86 -6.90 5.21
CA VAL A 47 3.86 -6.27 6.08
C VAL A 47 3.07 -7.39 6.75
N ASP A 48 2.82 -7.30 8.05
CA ASP A 48 2.24 -8.43 8.81
C ASP A 48 0.85 -8.85 8.32
N HIS A 49 0.03 -7.89 7.88
CA HIS A 49 -1.32 -8.11 7.35
C HIS A 49 -1.44 -7.68 5.88
N GLN A 50 -2.60 -7.15 5.44
CA GLN A 50 -2.86 -6.85 4.03
C GLN A 50 -2.46 -5.41 3.68
N PRO A 51 -1.38 -5.17 2.93
CA PRO A 51 -1.03 -3.84 2.45
C PRO A 51 -1.88 -3.44 1.23
N SER A 52 -2.21 -2.16 1.10
CA SER A 52 -2.97 -1.63 -0.05
C SER A 52 -2.33 -0.38 -0.64
N GLY A 53 -2.88 0.82 -0.40
CA GLY A 53 -2.36 2.07 -0.93
C GLY A 53 -0.94 2.37 -0.43
N LEU A 54 -0.12 2.97 -1.29
CA LEU A 54 1.24 3.38 -0.95
C LEU A 54 1.63 4.71 -1.59
N GLY A 55 2.63 5.37 -0.99
CA GLY A 55 3.19 6.63 -1.46
C GLY A 55 4.48 7.00 -0.75
N TRP A 56 5.08 8.14 -1.09
CA TRP A 56 6.35 8.59 -0.51
C TRP A 56 6.20 9.96 0.13
N MET A 57 6.80 10.11 1.31
CA MET A 57 7.03 11.42 1.91
C MET A 57 8.14 12.17 1.16
N PRO A 58 8.22 13.51 1.29
CA PRO A 58 9.27 14.31 0.65
C PRO A 58 10.70 13.91 1.03
N ASP A 59 10.88 13.28 2.19
CA ASP A 59 12.17 12.75 2.65
C ASP A 59 12.51 11.35 2.13
N GLY A 60 11.67 10.79 1.25
CA GLY A 60 11.87 9.51 0.59
C GLY A 60 11.37 8.30 1.36
N ARG A 61 10.90 8.46 2.62
CA ARG A 61 10.27 7.34 3.35
C ARG A 61 8.97 6.93 2.68
N MET A 62 8.71 5.64 2.63
CA MET A 62 7.50 5.08 2.02
C MET A 62 6.40 4.93 3.07
N LEU A 63 5.21 5.43 2.76
CA LEU A 63 4.00 5.19 3.52
C LEU A 63 3.18 4.06 2.89
N ILE A 64 2.63 3.17 3.70
CA ILE A 64 1.90 1.97 3.28
C ILE A 64 0.66 1.84 4.15
N VAL A 65 -0.52 1.75 3.55
CA VAL A 65 -1.76 1.45 4.28
C VAL A 65 -1.75 -0.03 4.67
N SER A 66 -1.91 -0.32 5.96
CA SER A 66 -2.32 -1.67 6.42
C SER A 66 -3.84 -1.70 6.52
N MET A 67 -4.45 -2.37 5.53
CA MET A 67 -5.87 -2.28 5.19
C MET A 67 -6.78 -2.70 6.36
N LEU A 68 -6.56 -3.92 6.85
CA LEU A 68 -7.36 -4.54 7.90
C LEU A 68 -7.09 -3.93 9.27
N ASP A 69 -5.84 -3.55 9.53
CA ASP A 69 -5.44 -2.92 10.79
C ASP A 69 -5.95 -1.49 10.93
N ARG A 70 -6.37 -0.86 9.81
CA ARG A 70 -6.71 0.57 9.74
C ARG A 70 -5.56 1.44 10.24
N ARG A 71 -4.35 1.14 9.76
CA ARG A 71 -3.12 1.85 10.15
C ARG A 71 -2.37 2.33 8.94
N LEU A 72 -1.64 3.42 9.14
CA LEU A 72 -0.63 3.86 8.20
C LEU A 72 0.74 3.46 8.74
N LEU A 73 1.51 2.75 7.93
CA LEU A 73 2.88 2.32 8.23
C LEU A 73 3.87 3.20 7.46
N CYS A 74 5.09 3.30 7.98
CA CYS A 74 6.20 4.03 7.38
C CYS A 74 7.43 3.12 7.32
N PHE A 75 7.98 2.95 6.12
CA PHE A 75 9.23 2.24 5.87
C PHE A 75 10.35 3.23 5.54
N ASP A 76 11.44 3.18 6.30
CA ASP A 76 12.62 4.06 6.12
C ASP A 76 13.72 3.46 5.22
N GLY A 77 13.43 2.34 4.55
CA GLY A 77 14.41 1.56 3.79
C GLY A 77 15.08 0.45 4.59
N LYS A 78 14.88 0.40 5.91
CA LYS A 78 15.42 -0.63 6.80
C LYS A 78 14.38 -1.21 7.74
N VAL A 79 13.54 -0.37 8.34
CA VAL A 79 12.58 -0.75 9.36
C VAL A 79 11.20 -0.20 9.00
N LEU A 80 10.20 -1.08 9.11
CA LEU A 80 8.79 -0.74 9.02
C LEU A 80 8.26 -0.41 10.42
N ARG A 81 7.60 0.74 10.57
CA ARG A 81 6.99 1.15 11.84
C ARG A 81 5.60 1.71 11.60
N GLU A 82 4.78 1.69 12.63
CA GLU A 82 3.53 2.46 12.61
C GLU A 82 3.83 3.96 12.49
N HIS A 83 3.09 4.62 11.60
CA HIS A 83 3.10 6.06 11.43
C HIS A 83 1.87 6.71 12.08
N ALA A 84 0.70 6.09 11.91
CA ALA A 84 -0.54 6.52 12.53
C ALA A 84 -1.54 5.36 12.67
N ASP A 85 -2.31 5.37 13.75
CA ASP A 85 -3.51 4.55 13.93
C ASP A 85 -4.74 5.34 13.46
N LEU A 86 -5.45 4.82 12.47
CA LEU A 86 -6.64 5.43 11.88
C LEU A 86 -7.93 4.74 12.36
N SER A 87 -7.84 3.72 13.22
CA SER A 87 -8.97 2.86 13.59
C SER A 87 -10.12 3.58 14.28
N ALA A 88 -9.84 4.71 14.94
CA ALA A 88 -10.85 5.58 15.56
C ALA A 88 -11.53 6.55 14.56
N LEU A 89 -10.93 6.77 13.39
CA LEU A 89 -11.44 7.68 12.35
C LEU A 89 -12.10 6.90 11.20
N ALA A 90 -11.52 5.77 10.83
CA ALA A 90 -12.01 4.90 9.78
C ALA A 90 -12.98 3.87 10.38
N ALA A 91 -14.26 4.03 10.07
CA ALA A 91 -15.31 3.13 10.56
C ALA A 91 -15.18 1.68 10.01
N TRP A 92 -14.46 1.50 8.90
CA TRP A 92 -14.03 0.18 8.39
C TRP A 92 -12.67 0.25 7.70
N HIS A 93 -12.25 -0.84 7.03
CA HIS A 93 -10.95 -1.01 6.39
C HIS A 93 -10.49 0.27 5.64
N CYS A 94 -9.24 0.67 5.85
CA CYS A 94 -8.60 1.66 4.98
C CYS A 94 -8.33 1.02 3.61
N ASN A 95 -8.04 1.80 2.57
CA ASN A 95 -7.71 1.24 1.26
C ASN A 95 -6.62 2.06 0.57
N ASP A 96 -6.92 2.76 -0.52
CA ASP A 96 -5.90 3.51 -1.24
C ASP A 96 -5.51 4.83 -0.56
N MET A 97 -4.33 5.34 -0.94
CA MET A 97 -3.76 6.57 -0.44
C MET A 97 -3.03 7.35 -1.55
N VAL A 98 -3.05 8.68 -1.42
CA VAL A 98 -2.16 9.59 -2.12
C VAL A 98 -1.39 10.43 -1.10
N VAL A 99 -0.09 10.66 -1.35
CA VAL A 99 0.75 11.58 -0.58
C VAL A 99 1.05 12.80 -1.42
N ASP A 100 0.81 14.01 -0.89
CA ASP A 100 1.11 15.25 -1.60
C ASP A 100 2.59 15.67 -1.49
N GLY A 101 2.97 16.71 -2.25
CA GLY A 101 4.36 17.19 -2.29
C GLY A 101 4.88 17.81 -0.99
N VAL A 102 4.04 18.01 0.02
CA VAL A 102 4.45 18.47 1.36
C VAL A 102 4.34 17.36 2.42
N GLY A 103 3.98 16.14 2.02
CA GLY A 103 3.97 14.96 2.88
C GLY A 103 2.64 14.68 3.58
N ARG A 104 1.52 15.28 3.16
CA ARG A 104 0.20 14.93 3.69
C ARG A 104 -0.32 13.67 3.01
N ALA A 105 -0.73 12.70 3.81
CA ALA A 105 -1.37 11.48 3.34
C ALA A 105 -2.90 11.65 3.34
N TYR A 106 -3.52 11.40 2.19
CA TYR A 106 -4.96 11.35 2.00
C TYR A 106 -5.35 9.88 1.85
N VAL A 107 -5.97 9.31 2.89
CA VAL A 107 -6.26 7.88 2.98
C VAL A 107 -7.77 7.65 2.86
N GLY A 108 -8.17 6.82 1.90
CA GLY A 108 -9.55 6.38 1.75
C GLY A 108 -9.87 5.18 2.65
N ASN A 109 -11.14 4.98 2.95
CA ASN A 109 -11.64 3.79 3.65
C ASN A 109 -13.00 3.36 3.09
N PHE A 110 -13.41 2.12 3.35
CA PHE A 110 -14.67 1.55 2.84
C PHE A 110 -15.93 2.11 3.54
N GLY A 111 -15.77 2.86 4.63
CA GLY A 111 -16.88 3.45 5.39
C GLY A 111 -17.59 2.47 6.33
N PHE A 112 -17.98 1.30 5.86
CA PHE A 112 -18.77 0.31 6.60
C PHE A 112 -18.33 -1.12 6.25
N ASP A 113 -18.82 -2.12 6.99
CA ASP A 113 -18.54 -3.52 6.70
C ASP A 113 -19.22 -3.98 5.42
N THR A 114 -18.48 -3.90 4.32
CA THR A 114 -18.95 -4.29 2.98
C THR A 114 -19.12 -5.79 2.79
N HIS A 115 -18.71 -6.61 3.77
CA HIS A 115 -18.78 -8.07 3.70
C HIS A 115 -19.80 -8.66 4.70
N GLY A 116 -20.40 -7.81 5.54
CA GLY A 116 -21.47 -8.15 6.47
C GLY A 116 -22.77 -7.40 6.19
N ASP A 117 -23.73 -7.47 7.11
CA ASP A 117 -25.04 -6.80 7.00
C ASP A 117 -25.03 -5.33 7.47
N ALA A 118 -23.86 -4.67 7.49
CA ALA A 118 -23.75 -3.31 7.97
C ALA A 118 -24.30 -2.31 6.93
N GLU A 119 -25.19 -1.43 7.37
CA GLU A 119 -25.71 -0.33 6.54
C GLU A 119 -24.64 0.77 6.34
N PRO A 120 -24.62 1.45 5.18
CA PRO A 120 -23.68 2.54 4.87
C PRO A 120 -23.74 3.78 5.76
#